data_AF-A0A962N3J9-F1
#
_entry.id   AF-A0A962N3J9-F1
#
_cell.length_a   1.000
_cell.length_b   1.000
_cell.length_c   1.000
_cell.angle_alpha   90.00
_cell.angle_beta   90.00
_cell.angle_gamma   90.00
#
_symmetry.space_group_name_H-M   'P 1'
#
loop_
_entity.id
_entity.type
_entity.pdbx_description
1 polymer ?
#
loop_
_entity_poly.entity_id
_entity_poly.type
_entity_poly.pdbx_seq_one_letter_code
_entity_poly.pdbx_strand_id
1 'polypeptide(L)'
;MTALYVLLLLAAMAAIGRIIWSLRKIGQARNDSWDEKVIDQLRKGGSDPFQPHDVDFFFAMPDEPTARKVAGILDGEGFRTDVEHKDEIPSQPYSVHALRSMRLSAPDMKSMSRRFTQLAAEVGGTYDGWIASHVDRKDDNSEPIG
;
A
#
# COMPACT_ATOMS: atom_id res chain seq x y z
N MET A 1 19.66 25.45 -35.01
CA MET A 1 18.29 24.91 -34.82
C MET A 1 18.29 23.71 -33.87
N THR A 2 19.21 22.74 -33.99
CA THR A 2 19.32 21.56 -33.10
C THR A 2 19.49 21.88 -31.61
N ALA A 3 20.35 22.83 -31.24
CA ALA A 3 20.60 23.19 -29.83
C ALA A 3 19.35 23.73 -29.09
N LEU A 4 18.45 24.42 -29.81
CA LEU A 4 17.21 24.95 -29.24
C LEU A 4 16.23 23.83 -28.88
N TYR A 5 16.12 22.81 -29.74
CA TYR A 5 15.27 21.64 -29.48
C TYR A 5 15.78 20.79 -28.32
N VAL A 6 17.11 20.63 -28.19
CA VAL A 6 17.71 19.89 -27.06
C VAL A 6 17.42 20.60 -25.73
N LEU A 7 17.54 21.92 -25.68
CA LEU A 7 17.21 22.70 -24.48
C LEU A 7 15.71 22.61 -24.11
N LEU A 8 14.82 22.65 -25.10
CA LEU A 8 13.38 22.49 -24.87
C LEU A 8 13.03 21.09 -24.34
N LEU A 9 13.66 20.03 -24.87
CA LEU A 9 13.46 18.67 -24.40
C LEU A 9 13.97 18.47 -22.96
N LEU A 10 15.12 19.06 -22.61
CA LEU A 10 15.66 19.02 -21.25
C LEU A 10 14.76 19.76 -20.25
N ALA A 11 14.24 20.93 -20.63
CA ALA A 11 13.30 21.68 -19.79
C ALA A 11 11.98 20.92 -19.57
N ALA A 12 11.46 20.28 -20.62
CA ALA A 12 10.26 19.45 -20.54
C ALA A 12 10.47 18.23 -19.62
N MET A 13 11.59 17.50 -19.75
CA MET A 13 11.93 16.39 -18.86
C MET A 13 12.05 16.84 -17.39
N ALA A 14 12.68 17.98 -17.13
CA ALA A 14 12.80 18.51 -15.78
C ALA A 14 11.44 18.89 -15.17
N ALA A 15 10.54 19.46 -15.97
CA ALA A 15 9.18 19.79 -15.53
C ALA A 15 8.36 18.53 -15.23
N ILE A 16 8.40 17.52 -16.12
CA ILE A 16 7.74 16.22 -15.93
C ILE A 16 8.28 15.54 -14.66
N GLY A 17 9.60 15.51 -14.47
CA GLY A 17 10.23 14.98 -13.27
C GLY A 17 9.76 15.67 -11.98
N ARG A 18 9.64 17.01 -11.99
CA ARG A 18 9.10 17.77 -10.84
C ARG A 18 7.63 17.46 -10.56
N ILE A 19 6.80 17.34 -11.59
CA ILE A 19 5.37 17.03 -11.42
C ILE A 19 5.22 15.65 -10.79
N ILE A 20 5.94 14.64 -11.32
CA ILE A 20 5.94 13.28 -10.76
C ILE A 20 6.43 13.29 -9.30
N TRP A 21 7.49 14.03 -8.99
CA TRP A 21 8.01 14.13 -7.62
C TRP A 21 7.04 14.82 -6.65
N SER A 22 6.37 15.89 -7.09
CA SER A 22 5.37 16.61 -6.28
C SER A 22 4.14 15.75 -5.98
N LEU A 23 3.64 15.03 -6.99
CA LEU A 23 2.51 14.11 -6.83
C LEU A 23 2.85 12.95 -5.88
N ARG A 24 4.07 12.39 -5.98
CA ARG A 24 4.58 11.38 -5.04
C ARG A 24 4.58 11.88 -3.59
N LYS A 25 4.98 13.14 -3.35
CA LYS A 25 5.09 13.71 -1.99
C LYS A 25 3.72 13.95 -1.33
N ILE A 26 2.71 14.32 -2.10
CA ILE A 26 1.34 14.55 -1.59
C ILE A 26 0.68 13.23 -1.17
N GLY A 27 0.84 12.16 -1.96
CA GLY A 27 0.34 10.83 -1.60
C GLY A 27 0.96 10.30 -0.31
N GLN A 28 2.29 10.46 -0.16
CA GLN A 28 3.01 10.04 1.06
C GLN A 28 2.52 10.74 2.33
N ALA A 29 2.31 12.05 2.29
CA ALA A 29 1.84 12.80 3.46
C ALA A 29 0.41 12.38 3.87
N ARG A 30 -0.45 12.04 2.91
CA ARG A 30 -1.80 11.52 3.17
C ARG A 30 -1.73 10.17 3.90
N ASN A 31 -0.90 9.25 3.39
CA ASN A 31 -0.75 7.92 3.97
C ASN A 31 -0.18 7.99 5.40
N ASP A 32 0.85 8.81 5.64
CA ASP A 32 1.42 8.98 6.98
C ASP A 32 0.38 9.46 8.01
N SER A 33 -0.51 10.38 7.62
CA SER A 33 -1.58 10.90 8.48
C SER A 33 -2.70 9.89 8.72
N TRP A 34 -2.92 9.00 7.75
CA TRP A 34 -3.93 7.95 7.83
C TRP A 34 -3.45 6.80 8.71
N ASP A 35 -2.18 6.39 8.57
CA ASP A 35 -1.53 5.38 9.40
C ASP A 35 -1.61 5.75 10.89
N GLU A 36 -1.35 7.02 11.23
CA GLU A 36 -1.49 7.50 12.61
C GLU A 36 -2.92 7.39 13.14
N LYS A 37 -3.92 7.77 12.32
CA LYS A 37 -5.33 7.74 12.73
C LYS A 37 -5.81 6.31 12.98
N VAL A 38 -5.46 5.36 12.11
CA VAL A 38 -5.89 3.97 12.27
C VAL A 38 -5.23 3.33 13.47
N ILE A 39 -3.94 3.57 13.69
CA ILE A 39 -3.24 3.06 14.89
C ILE A 39 -3.80 3.69 16.17
N ASP A 40 -4.12 4.99 16.16
CA ASP A 40 -4.75 5.65 17.31
C ASP A 40 -6.15 5.08 17.60
N GLN A 41 -6.94 4.81 16.57
CA GLN A 41 -8.24 4.15 16.70
C GLN A 41 -8.12 2.73 17.28
N LEU A 42 -7.18 1.93 16.78
CA LEU A 42 -6.93 0.57 17.30
C LEU A 42 -6.52 0.58 18.77
N ARG A 43 -5.64 1.51 19.18
CA ARG A 43 -5.26 1.67 20.60
C ARG A 43 -6.44 2.07 21.46
N LYS A 44 -7.27 3.01 21.00
CA LYS A 44 -8.46 3.47 21.73
C LYS A 44 -9.54 2.39 21.82
N GLY A 45 -9.63 1.51 20.83
CA GLY A 45 -10.56 0.38 20.78
C GLY A 45 -10.21 -0.78 21.72
N GLY A 46 -9.12 -0.69 22.49
CA GLY A 46 -8.71 -1.73 23.43
C GLY A 46 -8.07 -2.97 22.77
N SER A 47 -7.74 -2.89 21.48
CA SER A 47 -6.94 -3.91 20.80
C SER A 47 -5.55 -3.92 21.43
N ASP A 48 -5.18 -5.05 22.02
CA ASP A 48 -3.84 -5.25 22.57
C ASP A 48 -2.79 -5.10 21.44
N PRO A 49 -1.98 -4.03 21.42
CA PRO A 49 -1.01 -3.79 20.35
C PRO A 49 0.10 -4.85 20.28
N PHE A 50 0.14 -5.79 21.23
CA PHE A 50 1.04 -6.94 21.22
C PHE A 50 0.48 -8.16 20.45
N GLN A 51 -0.79 -8.15 20.08
CA GLN A 51 -1.38 -9.24 19.29
C GLN A 51 -1.15 -9.03 17.79
N PRO A 52 -0.84 -10.08 17.03
CA PRO A 52 -0.81 -10.00 15.57
C PRO A 52 -2.21 -9.69 15.03
N HIS A 53 -2.27 -8.80 14.04
CA HIS A 53 -3.45 -8.51 13.25
C HIS A 53 -3.21 -8.98 11.82
N ASP A 54 -4.25 -9.49 11.17
CA ASP A 54 -4.20 -9.73 9.74
C ASP A 54 -4.39 -8.39 9.02
N VAL A 55 -3.38 -8.04 8.22
CA VAL A 55 -3.30 -6.78 7.50
C VAL A 55 -3.28 -7.07 6.01
N ASP A 56 -4.24 -6.52 5.28
CA ASP A 56 -4.31 -6.59 3.81
C ASP A 56 -3.86 -5.26 3.20
N PHE A 57 -2.94 -5.33 2.25
CA PHE A 57 -2.36 -4.20 1.55
C PHE A 57 -2.85 -4.17 0.10
N PHE A 58 -3.29 -3.00 -0.37
CA PHE A 58 -3.90 -2.85 -1.69
C PHE A 58 -3.02 -2.03 -2.62
N PHE A 59 -2.87 -2.55 -3.84
CA PHE A 59 -2.16 -1.88 -4.90
C PHE A 59 -2.99 -1.88 -6.18
N ALA A 60 -3.01 -0.75 -6.88
CA ALA A 60 -3.57 -0.62 -8.22
C ALA A 60 -2.42 -0.66 -9.25
N MET A 61 -2.60 -1.43 -10.32
CA MET A 61 -1.58 -1.73 -11.32
C MET A 61 -2.12 -1.53 -12.74
N PRO A 62 -1.30 -0.99 -13.66
CA PRO A 62 -1.72 -0.71 -15.03
C PRO A 62 -1.92 -1.97 -15.88
N ASP A 63 -1.19 -3.05 -15.58
CA ASP A 63 -1.22 -4.27 -16.36
C ASP A 63 -0.95 -5.53 -15.51
N GLU A 64 -1.30 -6.69 -16.04
CA GLU A 64 -1.13 -7.96 -15.35
C GLU A 64 0.34 -8.33 -15.07
N PRO A 65 1.30 -8.15 -16.01
CA PRO A 65 2.69 -8.45 -15.74
C PRO A 65 3.29 -7.65 -14.58
N THR A 66 2.98 -6.35 -14.48
CA THR A 66 3.42 -5.48 -13.37
C THR A 66 2.77 -5.90 -12.07
N ALA A 67 1.47 -6.25 -12.08
CA ALA A 67 0.77 -6.79 -10.91
C ALA A 67 1.41 -8.09 -10.40
N ARG A 68 1.66 -9.06 -11.30
CA ARG A 68 2.32 -10.32 -10.95
C ARG A 68 3.75 -10.12 -10.45
N LYS A 69 4.48 -9.14 -10.99
CA LYS A 69 5.82 -8.79 -10.51
C LYS A 69 5.78 -8.28 -9.06
N VAL A 70 4.87 -7.35 -8.75
CA VAL A 70 4.70 -6.85 -7.38
C VAL A 70 4.25 -7.96 -6.44
N ALA A 71 3.30 -8.79 -6.86
CA ALA A 71 2.85 -9.95 -6.10
C ALA A 71 4.02 -10.91 -5.79
N GLY A 72 4.85 -11.27 -6.78
CA GLY A 72 6.00 -12.15 -6.56
C GLY A 72 7.07 -11.59 -5.62
N ILE A 73 7.29 -10.27 -5.64
CA ILE A 73 8.20 -9.60 -4.67
C ILE A 73 7.63 -9.74 -3.25
N LEU A 74 6.35 -9.43 -3.07
CA LEU A 74 5.69 -9.47 -1.76
C LEU A 74 5.54 -10.92 -1.25
N ASP A 75 5.25 -11.89 -2.12
CA ASP A 75 5.22 -13.31 -1.77
C ASP A 75 6.58 -13.80 -1.25
N GLY A 76 7.67 -13.41 -1.92
CA GLY A 76 9.04 -13.68 -1.45
C GLY A 76 9.39 -13.04 -0.10
N GLU A 77 8.61 -12.06 0.36
CA GLU A 77 8.75 -11.38 1.65
C GLU A 77 7.81 -11.94 2.73
N GLY A 78 7.07 -13.00 2.41
CA GLY A 78 6.17 -13.70 3.33
C GLY A 78 4.76 -13.11 3.40
N PHE A 79 4.33 -12.35 2.38
CA PHE A 79 2.94 -11.96 2.22
C PHE A 79 2.19 -13.03 1.43
N ARG A 80 0.92 -13.28 1.75
CA ARG A 80 0.04 -14.05 0.86
C ARG A 80 -0.57 -13.09 -0.14
N THR A 81 -0.26 -13.26 -1.42
CA THR A 81 -0.69 -12.32 -2.46
C THR A 81 -1.76 -12.88 -3.37
N ASP A 82 -2.68 -12.02 -3.81
CA ASP A 82 -3.64 -12.32 -4.85
C ASP A 82 -3.68 -11.20 -5.89
N VAL A 83 -4.00 -11.53 -7.15
CA VAL A 83 -4.10 -10.58 -8.26
C VAL A 83 -5.47 -10.69 -8.90
N GLU A 84 -6.24 -9.62 -8.82
CA GLU A 84 -7.58 -9.52 -9.37
C GLU A 84 -7.64 -8.51 -10.52
N HIS A 85 -8.50 -8.75 -11.49
CA HIS A 85 -8.85 -7.76 -12.52
C HIS A 85 -10.11 -7.00 -12.09
N LYS A 86 -10.06 -5.68 -12.09
CA LYS A 86 -11.13 -4.75 -11.72
C LYS A 86 -11.32 -3.73 -12.84
N ASP A 87 -12.38 -3.92 -13.64
CA ASP A 87 -12.72 -3.05 -14.78
C ASP A 87 -13.10 -1.61 -14.40
N GLU A 88 -13.28 -1.34 -13.10
CA GLU A 88 -13.77 -0.06 -12.57
C GLU A 88 -12.79 1.10 -12.78
N ILE A 89 -11.48 0.84 -12.89
CA ILE A 89 -10.45 1.85 -13.08
C ILE A 89 -9.66 1.53 -14.36
N PRO A 90 -10.05 2.09 -15.52
CA PRO A 90 -9.44 1.74 -16.81
C PRO A 90 -7.94 2.01 -16.91
N SER A 91 -7.40 2.95 -16.11
CA SER A 91 -5.97 3.26 -16.11
C SER A 91 -5.13 2.29 -15.26
N GLN A 92 -5.75 1.60 -14.29
CA GLN A 92 -5.10 0.64 -13.39
C GLN A 92 -6.07 -0.49 -13.05
N PRO A 93 -6.40 -1.37 -14.03
CA PRO A 93 -7.47 -2.35 -13.88
C PRO A 93 -7.01 -3.61 -13.14
N TYR A 94 -5.78 -3.68 -12.64
CA TYR A 94 -5.30 -4.82 -11.86
C TYR A 94 -5.12 -4.43 -10.40
N SER A 95 -5.64 -5.23 -9.49
CA SER A 95 -5.54 -5.03 -8.06
C SER A 95 -4.66 -6.14 -7.47
N VAL A 96 -3.63 -5.77 -6.73
CA VAL A 96 -2.83 -6.72 -5.94
C VAL A 96 -3.24 -6.57 -4.49
N HIS A 97 -3.63 -7.69 -3.89
CA HIS A 97 -3.87 -7.82 -2.46
C HIS A 97 -2.68 -8.53 -1.85
N ALA A 98 -2.19 -8.06 -0.72
CA ALA A 98 -1.08 -8.68 0.00
C ALA A 98 -1.41 -8.77 1.47
N LEU A 99 -1.67 -9.98 1.95
CA LEU A 99 -2.11 -10.27 3.31
C LEU A 99 -0.95 -10.75 4.17
N ARG A 100 -0.80 -10.17 5.36
CA ARG A 100 0.18 -10.64 6.35
C ARG A 100 -0.32 -10.45 7.78
N SER A 101 -0.08 -11.46 8.62
CA SER A 101 -0.30 -11.35 10.06
C SER A 101 0.90 -10.68 10.72
N MET A 102 0.70 -9.54 11.37
CA MET A 102 1.78 -8.78 12.00
C MET A 102 1.31 -7.90 13.15
N ARG A 103 2.25 -7.54 14.04
CA ARG A 103 2.00 -6.51 15.06
C ARG A 103 1.94 -5.14 14.42
N LEU A 104 1.03 -4.31 14.92
CA LEU A 104 0.78 -2.99 14.38
C LEU A 104 1.47 -1.91 15.22
N SER A 105 2.38 -1.16 14.59
CA SER A 105 2.96 0.04 15.16
C SER A 105 2.94 1.17 14.12
N ALA A 106 2.72 2.40 14.57
CA ALA A 106 2.71 3.55 13.66
C ALA A 106 4.07 3.75 12.94
N PRO A 107 5.23 3.59 13.60
CA PRO A 107 6.52 3.67 12.89
C PRO A 107 6.69 2.62 11.80
N ASP A 108 6.34 1.36 12.08
CA ASP A 108 6.49 0.26 11.13
C ASP A 108 5.54 0.44 9.95
N MET A 109 4.29 0.83 10.22
CA MET A 109 3.31 1.01 9.18
C MET A 109 3.67 2.16 8.24
N LYS A 110 4.12 3.30 8.77
CA LYS A 110 4.63 4.40 7.95
C LYS A 110 5.83 3.97 7.10
N SER A 111 6.72 3.15 7.65
CA SER A 111 7.87 2.62 6.91
C SER A 111 7.40 1.75 5.73
N MET A 112 6.44 0.86 5.97
CA MET A 112 5.82 0.02 4.94
C MET A 112 5.05 0.83 3.91
N SER A 113 4.18 1.75 4.31
CA SER A 113 3.44 2.64 3.42
C SER A 113 4.37 3.40 2.47
N ARG A 114 5.48 3.96 2.97
CA ARG A 114 6.49 4.63 2.12
C ARG A 114 7.16 3.67 1.14
N ARG A 115 7.57 2.51 1.62
CA ARG A 115 8.23 1.49 0.81
C ARG A 115 7.31 0.93 -0.29
N PHE A 116 6.06 0.64 0.05
CA PHE A 116 5.04 0.12 -0.88
C PHE A 116 4.62 1.18 -1.90
N THR A 117 4.53 2.44 -1.49
CA THR A 117 4.37 3.56 -2.43
C THR A 117 5.52 3.62 -3.43
N GLN A 118 6.76 3.42 -2.98
CA GLN A 118 7.91 3.39 -3.87
C GLN A 118 7.87 2.18 -4.81
N LEU A 119 7.62 0.98 -4.27
CA LEU A 119 7.54 -0.28 -5.02
C LEU A 119 6.51 -0.20 -6.15
N ALA A 120 5.30 0.29 -5.85
CA ALA A 120 4.24 0.45 -6.84
C ALA A 120 4.65 1.47 -7.92
N ALA A 121 5.21 2.60 -7.51
CA ALA A 121 5.54 3.69 -8.42
C ALA A 121 6.79 3.41 -9.28
N GLU A 122 7.61 2.41 -8.94
CA GLU A 122 8.71 1.90 -9.80
C GLU A 122 8.19 1.11 -11.00
N VAL A 123 7.00 0.53 -10.90
CA VAL A 123 6.36 -0.24 -11.98
C VAL A 123 5.16 0.49 -12.60
N GLY A 124 4.97 1.77 -12.25
CA GLY A 124 3.87 2.60 -12.79
C GLY A 124 2.50 2.37 -12.13
N GLY A 125 2.44 1.63 -11.03
CA GLY A 125 1.25 1.44 -10.21
C GLY A 125 1.14 2.40 -9.03
N THR A 126 0.09 2.22 -8.23
CA THR A 126 -0.24 3.02 -7.05
C THR A 126 -0.46 2.13 -5.83
N TYR A 127 -0.03 2.59 -4.67
CA TYR A 127 -0.37 1.98 -3.39
C TYR A 127 -1.55 2.75 -2.77
N ASP A 128 -2.65 2.05 -2.49
CA ASP A 128 -3.91 2.68 -2.09
C ASP A 128 -4.09 2.73 -0.57
N GLY A 129 -3.44 1.82 0.15
CA GLY A 129 -3.50 1.75 1.61
C GLY A 129 -3.54 0.32 2.11
N TRP A 130 -3.95 0.18 3.36
CA TRP A 130 -4.10 -1.12 4.02
C TRP A 130 -5.38 -1.15 4.84
N ILE A 131 -5.83 -2.34 5.22
CA ILE A 131 -6.85 -2.52 6.26
C ILE A 131 -6.36 -3.59 7.23
N ALA A 132 -6.65 -3.42 8.52
CA ALA A 132 -6.48 -4.49 9.50
C ALA A 132 -7.83 -5.06 9.88
N SER A 133 -7.92 -6.38 9.94
CA SER A 133 -9.08 -7.05 10.53
C SER A 133 -9.20 -6.66 12.01
N HIS A 134 -10.40 -6.27 12.43
CA HIS A 134 -10.73 -6.22 13.84
C HIS A 134 -10.65 -7.66 14.38
N VAL A 135 -9.79 -7.91 15.37
CA VAL A 135 -9.81 -9.19 16.09
C VAL A 135 -11.09 -9.18 16.92
N ASP A 136 -12.14 -9.82 16.43
CA ASP A 136 -13.31 -10.12 17.25
C ASP A 136 -12.83 -10.90 18.46
N ARG A 137 -13.16 -10.38 19.66
CA ARG A 137 -12.90 -11.03 20.94
C ARG A 137 -13.52 -12.42 20.87
N LYS A 138 -12.68 -13.44 20.74
CA LYS A 138 -13.08 -14.84 20.79
C LYS A 138 -14.00 -15.02 22.02
N ASP A 139 -15.24 -15.41 21.75
CA ASP A 139 -16.25 -15.67 22.76
C ASP A 139 -15.78 -16.84 23.64
N ASP A 140 -15.06 -16.52 24.71
CA ASP A 140 -14.70 -17.44 25.80
C ASP A 140 -15.92 -17.70 26.69
N ASN A 141 -17.02 -18.12 26.08
CA ASN A 141 -18.19 -18.62 26.80
C ASN A 141 -18.76 -19.85 26.08
N SER A 142 -17.91 -20.87 25.91
CA SER A 142 -18.36 -22.24 25.76
C SER A 142 -18.20 -22.91 27.13
N GLU A 143 -19.17 -22.70 28.02
CA GLU A 143 -19.29 -23.52 29.22
C GLU A 143 -19.34 -25.00 28.82
N PRO A 144 -18.65 -25.90 29.54
CA PRO A 144 -18.79 -27.33 29.30
C PRO A 144 -20.19 -27.76 29.73
N ILE A 145 -20.97 -28.25 28.76
CA ILE A 145 -22.15 -29.07 29.04
C ILE A 145 -21.69 -30.37 29.71
N GLY A 146 -21.72 -30.36 31.04
CA GLY A 146 -21.79 -31.55 31.89
C GLY A 146 -23.22 -31.83 32.31
#